data_AF-A0A179DAB6-F1
#
_entry.id   AF-A0A179DAB6-F1
#
_cell.length_a   1.000
_cell.length_b   1.000
_cell.length_c   1.000
_cell.angle_alpha   90.00
_cell.angle_beta   90.00
_cell.angle_gamma   90.00
#
_symmetry.space_group_name_H-M   'P 1'
#
loop_
_entity.id
_entity.type
_entity.pdbx_description
1 polymer ?
#
loop_
_entity_poly.entity_id
_entity_poly.type
_entity_poly.pdbx_seq_one_letter_code
_entity_poly.pdbx_strand_id
1 'polypeptide(L)' 'MKKNLSKNQVIGIIAICIIGNIMLLLSITDFFTTSFFKGKYLLLYFIMAGSMFTTYKVAINYRRKVIQEKN' A
#
# COMPACT_ATOMS: atom_id res chain seq x y z
N MET A 1 -5.89 12.30 19.40
CA MET A 1 -4.51 12.80 19.28
C MET A 1 -4.01 12.60 17.85
N LYS A 2 -3.90 13.65 17.03
CA LYS A 2 -3.54 13.55 15.61
C LYS A 2 -2.02 13.30 15.50
N LYS A 3 -1.59 12.03 15.50
CA LYS A 3 -0.16 11.66 15.46
C LYS A 3 0.50 12.28 14.23
N ASN A 4 1.50 13.13 14.44
CA ASN A 4 2.28 13.73 13.37
C ASN A 4 3.23 12.67 12.82
N LEU A 5 2.89 12.08 11.67
CA LEU A 5 3.80 11.20 10.96
C LEU A 5 4.93 12.02 10.37
N SER A 6 6.16 11.70 10.77
CA SER A 6 7.38 12.25 10.17
C SER A 6 7.49 11.84 8.70
N LYS A 7 8.14 12.69 7.89
CA LYS A 7 8.44 12.46 6.48
C LYS A 7 9.07 11.07 6.26
N ASN A 8 9.99 10.68 7.14
CA ASN A 8 10.66 9.38 7.10
C ASN A 8 9.72 8.21 7.40
N GLN A 9 8.71 8.42 8.27
CA GLN A 9 7.70 7.39 8.57
C GLN A 9 6.77 7.16 7.39
N VAL A 10 6.38 8.21 6.67
CA VAL A 10 5.54 8.08 5.47
C VAL A 10 6.29 7.37 4.35
N ILE A 11 7.56 7.73 4.13
CA ILE A 11 8.43 7.04 3.16
C ILE A 11 8.57 5.56 3.54
N GLY A 12 8.79 5.26 4.82
CA GLY A 12 8.86 3.88 5.32
C GLY A 12 7.58 3.09 5.06
N ILE A 13 6.40 3.68 5.33
CA ILE A 13 5.10 3.03 5.07
C ILE A 13 4.92 2.73 3.57
N ILE A 14 5.24 3.68 2.70
CA ILE A 14 5.13 3.50 1.24
C ILE A 14 6.10 2.40 0.78
N ALA A 15 7.35 2.41 1.25
CA ALA A 15 8.34 1.41 0.91
C ALA A 15 7.91 -0.01 1.34
N ILE A 16 7.42 -0.15 2.58
CA ILE A 16 6.90 -1.43 3.10
C ILE A 16 5.69 -1.89 2.28
N CYS A 17 4.79 -1.00 1.89
CA CYS A 17 3.64 -1.36 1.07
C CYS A 17 4.06 -1.89 -0.31
N ILE A 18 5.03 -1.25 -0.96
CA ILE A 18 5.54 -1.67 -2.28
C ILE A 18 6.24 -3.02 -2.15
N ILE A 19 7.19 -3.15 -1.21
CA ILE A 19 7.96 -4.39 -1.00
C ILE A 19 7.01 -5.53 -0.63
N GLY A 20 6.07 -5.29 0.29
CA GLY A 20 5.08 -6.28 0.71
C GLY A 20 4.22 -6.78 -0.44
N ASN A 21 3.71 -5.88 -1.29
CA ASN A 21 2.90 -6.27 -2.46
C ASN A 21 3.74 -7.01 -3.53
N ILE A 22 4.99 -6.62 -3.75
CA ILE A 22 5.90 -7.34 -4.66
C ILE A 22 6.18 -8.75 -4.14
N MET A 23 6.49 -8.88 -2.84
CA MET A 23 6.79 -10.15 -2.21
C MET A 23 5.56 -11.07 -2.19
N LEU A 24 4.36 -10.49 -2.00
CA LEU A 24 3.08 -11.18 -2.11
C LEU A 24 2.82 -11.67 -3.53
N LEU A 25 3.10 -10.84 -4.54
CA LEU A 25 2.98 -11.22 -5.95
C LEU A 25 3.96 -12.34 -6.32
N LEU A 26 5.21 -12.26 -5.87
CA LEU A 26 6.23 -13.31 -6.08
C LEU A 26 5.89 -14.61 -5.35
N SER A 27 5.28 -14.52 -4.16
CA SER A 27 4.79 -15.70 -3.44
C SER A 27 3.67 -16.42 -4.18
N ILE A 28 2.98 -15.73 -5.08
CA ILE A 28 2.02 -16.34 -6.02
C ILE A 28 2.78 -16.63 -7.32
N THR A 29 3.72 -17.58 -7.30
CA THR A 29 4.44 -18.05 -8.48
C THR A 29 3.50 -18.57 -9.58
N ASP A 30 2.32 -19.05 -9.18
CA ASP A 30 1.27 -19.50 -10.09
C ASP A 30 0.43 -18.36 -10.70
N PHE A 31 0.69 -17.09 -10.38
CA PHE A 31 -0.13 -15.96 -10.84
C PHE A 31 -0.14 -15.82 -12.37
N PHE A 32 0.98 -16.16 -13.02
CA PHE A 32 1.11 -16.14 -14.48
C PHE A 32 0.66 -17.44 -15.14
N THR A 33 0.59 -18.55 -14.39
CA THR A 33 0.24 -19.89 -14.93
C THR A 33 -1.20 -20.27 -14.65
N THR A 34 -1.85 -19.65 -13.65
CA THR A 34 -3.25 -19.88 -13.29
C THR A 34 -4.12 -18.68 -13.63
N SER A 35 -5.33 -18.96 -14.13
CA SER A 35 -6.28 -17.92 -14.56
C SER A 35 -6.55 -16.88 -13.46
N PHE A 36 -6.49 -15.59 -13.82
CA PHE A 36 -6.64 -14.41 -12.96
C PHE A 36 -7.88 -14.42 -12.04
N PHE A 37 -8.91 -15.20 -12.36
CA PHE A 37 -10.17 -15.28 -11.65
C PHE A 37 -10.36 -16.54 -10.78
N LYS A 38 -9.27 -17.26 -10.46
CA LYS A 38 -9.38 -18.32 -9.44
C LYS A 38 -9.72 -17.69 -8.08
N GLY A 39 -10.87 -18.07 -7.52
CA GLY A 39 -11.36 -17.58 -6.22
C GLY A 39 -10.35 -17.71 -5.07
N LYS A 40 -9.37 -18.63 -5.19
CA LYS A 40 -8.24 -18.79 -4.27
C LYS A 40 -7.40 -17.52 -4.10
N TYR A 41 -7.33 -16.65 -5.12
CA TYR A 41 -6.52 -15.41 -5.09
C TYR A 41 -7.35 -14.14 -4.85
N LEU A 42 -8.68 -14.26 -4.76
CA LEU A 42 -9.58 -13.13 -4.54
C LEU A 42 -9.25 -12.38 -3.25
N LEU A 43 -8.98 -13.12 -2.17
CA LEU A 43 -8.57 -12.57 -0.88
C LEU A 43 -7.22 -11.84 -0.97
N LEU A 44 -6.28 -12.35 -1.76
CA LEU A 44 -4.97 -11.71 -1.99
C LEU A 44 -5.12 -10.38 -2.73
N TYR A 45 -6.00 -10.31 -3.74
CA TYR A 45 -6.33 -9.05 -4.41
C TYR A 45 -6.98 -8.05 -3.45
N PHE A 46 -7.88 -8.49 -2.57
CA PHE A 46 -8.47 -7.62 -1.54
C PHE A 46 -7.42 -7.07 -0.58
N ILE A 47 -6.47 -7.90 -0.15
CA ILE A 47 -5.36 -7.47 0.70
C ILE A 47 -4.48 -6.45 -0.03
N MET A 48 -4.14 -6.71 -1.29
CA MET A 48 -3.38 -5.78 -2.14
C MET A 48 -4.12 -4.44 -2.33
N ALA A 49 -5.40 -4.48 -2.64
CA ALA A 49 -6.21 -3.27 -2.82
C ALA A 49 -6.35 -2.47 -1.52
N GLY A 50 -6.58 -3.16 -0.40
CA GLY A 50 -6.66 -2.56 0.93
C GLY A 50 -5.34 -1.91 1.38
N SER A 51 -4.20 -2.58 1.13
CA SER A 51 -2.87 -2.05 1.44
C SER A 51 -2.55 -0.80 0.59
N MET A 52 -2.91 -0.82 -0.69
CA MET A 52 -2.77 0.33 -1.58
C MET A 52 -3.64 1.50 -1.12
N PHE A 53 -4.90 1.25 -0.78
CA PHE A 53 -5.86 2.27 -0.38
C PHE A 53 -5.46 2.96 0.93
N THR A 54 -5.03 2.18 1.92
CA THR A 54 -4.55 2.71 3.20
C THR A 54 -3.28 3.54 3.01
N THR A 55 -2.33 3.06 2.23
CA THR A 55 -1.10 3.80 1.89
C THR A 55 -1.39 5.09 1.12
N TYR A 56 -2.33 5.06 0.18
CA TYR A 56 -2.79 6.24 -0.54
C TYR A 56 -3.40 7.30 0.40
N LYS A 57 -4.23 6.88 1.35
CA LYS A 57 -4.81 7.76 2.37
C LYS A 57 -3.73 8.40 3.24
N VAL A 58 -2.68 7.65 3.60
CA VAL A 58 -1.51 8.16 4.33
C VAL A 58 -0.77 9.21 3.50
N ALA A 59 -0.53 8.94 2.21
CA ALA A 59 0.14 9.87 1.30
C ALA A 59 -0.64 11.17 1.09
N ILE A 60 -1.98 11.10 0.91
CA ILE A 60 -2.83 12.30 0.82
C ILE A 60 -2.77 13.12 2.10
N ASN A 61 -2.91 12.46 3.25
CA ASN A 61 -2.87 13.15 4.54
C ASN A 61 -1.52 13.84 4.77
N TYR A 62 -0.42 13.22 4.32
CA TYR A 62 0.89 13.84 4.35
C TYR A 62 0.99 15.04 3.41
N ARG A 63 0.55 14.91 2.14
CA ARG A 63 0.55 16.03 1.18
C ARG A 63 -0.28 17.21 1.67
N ARG A 64 -1.46 16.97 2.22
CA ARG A 64 -2.33 18.01 2.80
C ARG A 64 -1.62 18.76 3.93
N LYS A 65 -0.88 18.07 4.80
CA LYS A 65 -0.09 18.71 5.86
C LYS A 65 1.06 19.55 5.30
N VAL A 66 1.82 19.02 4.35
CA VAL A 66 2.91 19.77 3.70
C VAL A 66 2.40 21.05 3.02
N ILE A 67 1.20 21.01 2.43
CA ILE A 67 0.57 22.20 1.83
C ILE A 67 0.14 23.21 2.90
N GLN A 68 -0.33 22.75 4.06
CA GLN A 68 -0.73 23.62 5.16
C GLN A 68 0.44 24.22 5.94
N GLU A 69 1.58 23.53 6.06
CA GLU A 69 2.80 24.11 6.66
C GLU A 69 3.47 25.15 5.74
N LYS A 70 3.11 25.19 4.45
CA LYS A 70 3.68 26.10 3.45
C LYS A 70 2.82 27.37 3.21
N ASN A 71 1.60 27.44 3.74
CA ASN A 71 0.74 28.63 3.74
C ASN A 71 0.77 29.28 5.12
#